data_AF-A0A8T4KP90-F1
#
_entry.id   AF-A0A8T4KP90-F1
#
_cell.length_a   1.000
_cell.length_b   1.000
_cell.length_c   1.000
_cell.angle_alpha   90.00
_cell.angle_beta   90.00
_cell.angle_gamma   90.00
#
_symmetry.space_group_name_H-M   'P 1'
#
loop_
_entity.id
_entity.type
_entity.pdbx_description
1 polymer ?
#
loop_
_entity_poly.entity_id
_entity_poly.type
_entity_poly.pdbx_seq_one_letter_code
_entity_poly.pdbx_strand_id
1 'polypeptide(L)'
;MKGNIFLLVAALVFSGISFAQQYSYYDITIYRDDIANSTVSVKPGRVSYFPMTLGSYSGELISFEDRPLYKIYFSFREEITIEGLEPLVFETNNITLKIPYFPDAKQLNIYDENNRTAGAISLTLFSNTCGDNACQPHESYESCSKDCRSGSADDYCDAVADGICDIDCAPTADADCSALEPPEAKQTNPDAIILATAAFIVILGGVIIYVFRKLGDQD
;
A
#
# COMPACT_ATOMS: atom_id res chain seq x y z
N MET A 1 27.83 -27.63 50.15
CA MET A 1 27.44 -28.02 48.77
C MET A 1 25.94 -27.74 48.51
N LYS A 2 25.50 -26.47 48.50
CA LYS A 2 24.10 -26.09 48.21
C LYS A 2 23.97 -24.89 47.25
N GLY A 3 25.07 -24.43 46.63
CA GLY A 3 25.11 -23.17 45.87
C GLY A 3 24.97 -23.27 44.35
N ASN A 4 25.02 -24.46 43.74
CA ASN A 4 25.17 -24.59 42.28
C ASN A 4 23.94 -25.12 41.51
N ILE A 5 22.82 -25.42 42.19
CA ILE A 5 21.61 -25.95 41.51
C ILE A 5 20.78 -24.84 40.86
N PHE A 6 20.80 -23.62 41.42
CA PHE A 6 19.96 -22.52 40.91
C PHE A 6 20.43 -21.99 39.54
N LEU A 7 21.73 -22.07 39.27
CA LEU A 7 22.33 -21.58 38.01
C LEU A 7 22.05 -22.53 36.82
N LEU A 8 21.81 -23.82 37.09
CA LEU A 8 21.48 -24.82 36.07
C LEU A 8 20.00 -24.77 35.64
N VAL A 9 19.10 -24.35 36.53
CA VAL A 9 17.67 -24.15 36.18
C VAL A 9 17.47 -22.89 35.34
N ALA A 10 18.21 -21.80 35.61
CA ALA A 10 18.12 -20.57 34.82
C ALA A 10 18.62 -20.75 33.37
N ALA A 11 19.64 -21.59 33.14
CA ALA A 11 20.16 -21.86 31.80
C ALA A 11 19.19 -22.70 30.92
N LEU A 12 18.36 -23.54 31.51
CA LEU A 12 17.37 -24.35 30.77
C LEU A 12 16.16 -23.53 30.30
N VAL A 13 15.76 -22.50 31.05
CA VAL A 13 14.61 -21.64 30.68
C VAL A 13 14.91 -20.74 29.47
N PHE A 14 16.17 -20.41 29.19
CA PHE A 14 16.56 -19.56 28.05
C PHE A 14 16.84 -20.31 26.73
N SER A 15 16.81 -21.65 26.72
CA SER A 15 17.17 -22.45 25.54
C SER A 15 16.02 -22.75 24.57
N GLY A 16 14.80 -22.28 24.86
CA GLY A 16 13.58 -22.85 24.26
C GLY A 16 12.87 -22.04 23.18
N ILE A 17 13.25 -20.79 22.89
CA ILE A 17 12.52 -19.99 21.89
C ILE A 17 13.38 -19.77 20.65
N SER A 18 13.75 -20.88 19.99
CA SER A 18 14.01 -20.81 18.56
C SER A 18 12.69 -20.51 17.88
N PHE A 19 12.39 -19.22 17.70
CA PHE A 19 11.37 -18.81 16.75
C PHE A 19 11.83 -19.33 15.38
N ALA A 20 11.30 -20.47 14.97
CA ALA A 20 11.35 -20.87 13.58
C ALA A 20 10.62 -19.76 12.83
N GLN A 21 11.37 -18.82 12.25
CA GLN A 21 10.79 -17.82 11.37
C GLN A 21 10.11 -18.60 10.25
N GLN A 22 8.79 -18.61 10.30
CA GLN A 22 7.99 -19.26 9.29
C GLN A 22 8.11 -18.38 8.06
N TYR A 23 9.00 -18.77 7.15
CA TYR A 23 9.11 -18.15 5.85
C TYR A 23 7.82 -18.42 5.08
N SER A 24 7.30 -17.38 4.43
CA SER A 24 6.18 -17.46 3.51
C SER A 24 6.63 -17.01 2.13
N TYR A 25 5.88 -17.36 1.10
CA TYR A 25 6.12 -16.93 -0.26
C TYR A 25 4.80 -16.68 -0.99
N TYR A 26 4.83 -15.78 -1.98
CA TYR A 26 3.73 -15.61 -2.93
C TYR A 26 3.81 -16.71 -3.99
N ASP A 27 2.70 -17.42 -4.17
CA ASP A 27 2.45 -18.39 -5.23
C ASP A 27 1.54 -17.69 -6.27
N ILE A 28 2.15 -17.16 -7.33
CA ILE A 28 1.50 -16.28 -8.32
C ILE A 28 1.41 -17.01 -9.65
N THR A 29 0.19 -17.27 -10.13
CA THR A 29 -0.03 -17.78 -11.49
C THR A 29 -0.37 -16.62 -12.41
N ILE A 30 0.53 -16.35 -13.37
CA ILE A 30 0.41 -15.27 -14.34
C ILE A 30 -0.12 -15.85 -15.64
N TYR A 31 -1.13 -15.23 -16.23
CA TYR A 31 -1.64 -15.55 -17.57
C TYR A 31 -1.08 -14.56 -18.58
N ARG A 32 -0.48 -15.06 -19.67
CA ARG A 32 0.21 -14.24 -20.69
C ARG A 32 -0.71 -13.17 -21.28
N ASP A 33 -1.92 -13.57 -21.65
CA ASP A 33 -2.88 -12.72 -22.36
C ASP A 33 -3.75 -11.87 -21.42
N ASP A 34 -3.68 -12.13 -20.11
CA ASP A 34 -4.55 -11.52 -19.11
C ASP A 34 -3.88 -11.44 -17.73
N ILE A 35 -2.83 -10.62 -17.67
CA ILE A 35 -2.04 -10.43 -16.44
C ILE A 35 -2.92 -9.90 -15.29
N ALA A 36 -3.97 -9.12 -15.59
CA ALA A 36 -4.87 -8.57 -14.59
C ALA A 36 -5.64 -9.66 -13.82
N ASN A 37 -5.96 -10.79 -14.48
CA ASN A 37 -6.63 -11.93 -13.87
C ASN A 37 -5.66 -12.99 -13.30
N SER A 38 -4.40 -12.61 -13.05
CA SER A 38 -3.44 -13.46 -12.35
C SER A 38 -3.92 -13.81 -10.94
N THR A 39 -3.69 -15.05 -10.51
CA THR A 39 -4.09 -15.49 -9.16
C THR A 39 -2.91 -15.41 -8.22
N VAL A 40 -3.13 -14.90 -7.00
CA VAL A 40 -2.12 -14.78 -5.95
C VAL A 40 -2.57 -15.56 -4.73
N SER A 41 -1.65 -16.29 -4.11
CA SER A 41 -1.86 -16.83 -2.77
C SER A 41 -0.57 -16.80 -1.96
N VAL A 42 -0.67 -16.71 -0.63
CA VAL A 42 0.48 -16.81 0.27
C VAL A 42 0.56 -18.22 0.81
N LYS A 43 1.73 -18.86 0.67
CA LYS A 43 1.98 -20.22 1.15
C LYS A 43 3.14 -20.23 2.16
N PRO A 44 3.06 -21.06 3.21
CA PRO A 44 4.20 -21.26 4.10
C PRO A 44 5.28 -22.07 3.37
N GLY A 45 6.54 -21.69 3.54
CA GLY A 45 7.68 -22.39 2.98
C GLY A 45 8.84 -21.48 2.63
N ARG A 46 9.98 -22.10 2.33
CA ARG A 46 11.13 -21.41 1.75
C ARG A 46 11.04 -21.49 0.23
N VAL A 47 11.25 -20.37 -0.44
CA VAL A 47 11.48 -20.37 -1.88
C VAL A 47 12.84 -21.03 -2.12
N SER A 48 12.85 -22.17 -2.83
CA SER A 48 14.10 -22.67 -3.39
C SER A 48 14.46 -21.76 -4.55
N TYR A 49 15.63 -21.12 -4.48
CA TYR A 49 16.12 -20.26 -5.56
C TYR A 49 16.15 -21.06 -6.86
N PHE A 50 15.21 -20.76 -7.76
CA PHE A 50 15.30 -21.25 -9.13
C PHE A 50 16.45 -20.51 -9.83
N PRO A 51 17.28 -21.20 -10.62
CA PRO A 51 18.34 -20.53 -11.36
C PRO A 51 17.72 -19.45 -12.25
N MET A 52 18.21 -18.22 -12.09
CA MET A 52 17.82 -17.07 -12.90
C MET A 52 18.34 -17.24 -14.32
N THR A 53 17.72 -18.09 -15.12
CA THR A 53 17.85 -17.97 -16.58
C THR A 53 17.18 -16.66 -16.98
N LEU A 54 17.87 -15.82 -17.76
CA LEU A 54 17.27 -14.62 -18.35
C LEU A 54 16.09 -15.06 -19.23
N GLY A 55 14.88 -14.93 -18.69
CA GLY A 55 13.64 -15.08 -19.43
C GLY A 55 13.32 -13.81 -20.23
N SER A 56 12.38 -13.92 -21.18
CA SER A 56 11.92 -12.80 -22.00
C SER A 56 11.04 -11.81 -21.23
N TYR A 57 10.59 -12.14 -20.02
CA TYR A 57 9.83 -11.25 -19.15
C TYR A 57 10.60 -11.01 -17.85
N SER A 58 10.30 -9.88 -17.21
CA SER A 58 10.74 -9.62 -15.84
C SER A 58 9.60 -9.16 -14.96
N GLY A 59 9.68 -9.48 -13.67
CA GLY A 59 8.79 -9.01 -12.64
C GLY A 59 9.57 -8.20 -11.61
N GLU A 60 9.07 -7.03 -11.22
CA GLU A 60 9.61 -6.21 -10.15
C GLU A 60 8.57 -6.02 -9.05
N LEU A 61 8.88 -6.51 -7.86
CA LEU A 61 8.05 -6.39 -6.67
C LEU A 61 8.30 -5.02 -6.03
N ILE A 62 7.25 -4.24 -5.84
CA ILE A 62 7.30 -2.86 -5.34
C ILE A 62 6.60 -2.75 -4.00
N SER A 63 7.17 -2.00 -3.05
CA SER A 63 6.57 -1.72 -1.74
C SER A 63 5.56 -0.55 -1.76
N PHE A 64 4.87 -0.30 -0.65
CA PHE A 64 4.00 0.89 -0.51
C PHE A 64 4.74 2.22 -0.61
N GLU A 65 6.03 2.26 -0.27
CA GLU A 65 6.91 3.43 -0.46
C GLU A 65 7.53 3.52 -1.86
N ASP A 66 7.01 2.74 -2.83
CA ASP A 66 7.53 2.64 -4.20
C ASP A 66 9.01 2.21 -4.29
N ARG A 67 9.49 1.44 -3.31
CA ARG A 67 10.85 0.86 -3.32
C ARG A 67 10.85 -0.54 -3.95
N PRO A 68 11.86 -0.90 -4.77
CA PRO A 68 11.97 -2.25 -5.28
C PRO A 68 12.41 -3.23 -4.19
N LEU A 69 11.62 -4.29 -3.99
CA LEU A 69 11.84 -5.33 -2.98
C LEU A 69 12.50 -6.58 -3.58
N TYR A 70 12.12 -6.94 -4.80
CA TYR A 70 12.58 -8.17 -5.45
C TYR A 70 12.45 -8.07 -6.98
N LYS A 71 13.36 -8.71 -7.71
CA LYS A 71 13.30 -8.81 -9.18
C LYS A 71 13.44 -10.26 -9.62
N ILE A 72 12.60 -10.67 -10.56
CA ILE A 72 12.58 -12.02 -11.14
C ILE A 72 12.55 -11.93 -12.67
N TYR A 73 13.13 -12.93 -13.34
CA TYR A 73 13.05 -13.10 -14.78
C TYR A 73 12.39 -14.43 -15.09
N PHE A 74 11.54 -14.47 -16.11
CA PHE A 74 10.79 -15.67 -16.46
C PHE A 74 10.39 -15.67 -17.95
N SER A 75 9.97 -16.83 -18.45
CA SER A 75 9.56 -17.02 -19.85
C SER A 75 8.30 -17.89 -19.88
N PHE A 76 7.34 -17.54 -20.72
CA PHE A 76 6.18 -18.38 -21.04
C PHE A 76 6.49 -19.44 -22.12
N ARG A 77 7.75 -19.53 -22.53
CA ARG A 77 8.26 -20.47 -23.53
C ARG A 77 9.31 -21.33 -22.87
N GLU A 78 9.07 -22.64 -22.86
CA GLU A 78 10.06 -23.65 -22.48
C GLU A 78 10.63 -24.30 -23.74
N GLU A 79 11.96 -24.32 -23.85
CA GLU A 79 12.67 -25.04 -24.91
C GLU A 79 13.35 -26.26 -24.31
N ILE A 80 12.98 -27.44 -24.80
CA ILE A 80 13.63 -28.70 -24.43
C ILE A 80 14.57 -29.09 -25.57
N THR A 81 15.86 -28.92 -25.35
CA THR A 81 16.90 -29.36 -26.28
C THR A 81 17.33 -30.78 -25.94
N ILE A 82 17.14 -31.71 -26.86
CA ILE A 82 17.65 -33.08 -26.76
C ILE A 82 18.81 -33.21 -27.75
N GLU A 83 19.94 -33.75 -27.29
CA GLU A 83 21.12 -33.91 -28.14
C GLU A 83 20.80 -34.73 -29.41
N GLY A 84 21.11 -34.18 -30.58
CA GLY A 84 20.82 -34.81 -31.88
C GLY A 84 19.38 -34.64 -32.39
N LEU A 85 18.53 -33.87 -31.70
CA LEU A 85 17.18 -33.53 -32.15
C LEU A 85 16.98 -32.01 -32.22
N GLU A 86 16.03 -31.57 -33.05
CA GLU A 86 15.59 -30.17 -33.04
C GLU A 86 14.91 -29.84 -31.69
N PRO A 87 15.08 -28.62 -31.16
CA PRO A 87 14.47 -28.22 -29.89
C PRO A 87 12.94 -28.31 -29.95
N LEU A 88 12.35 -28.96 -28.94
CA LEU A 88 10.89 -28.93 -28.75
C LEU A 88 10.52 -27.65 -28.00
N VAL A 89 9.68 -26.82 -28.62
CA VAL A 89 9.22 -25.56 -28.05
C VAL A 89 7.79 -25.74 -27.54
N PHE A 90 7.58 -25.51 -26.25
CA PHE A 90 6.26 -25.48 -25.63
C PHE A 90 5.94 -24.04 -25.22
N GLU A 91 4.86 -23.50 -25.75
CA GLU A 91 4.29 -22.25 -25.27
C GLU A 91 3.18 -22.54 -24.27
N THR A 92 3.34 -22.06 -23.05
CA THR A 92 2.27 -22.08 -22.05
C THR A 92 1.61 -20.71 -22.02
N ASN A 93 0.30 -20.70 -21.79
CA ASN A 93 -0.45 -19.46 -21.59
C ASN A 93 -0.34 -18.96 -20.14
N ASN A 94 0.28 -19.74 -19.25
CA ASN A 94 0.48 -19.37 -17.86
C ASN A 94 1.82 -19.86 -17.29
N ILE A 95 2.26 -19.21 -16.23
CA ILE A 95 3.42 -19.61 -15.44
C ILE A 95 3.15 -19.37 -13.96
N THR A 96 3.71 -20.21 -13.10
CA THR A 96 3.62 -20.05 -11.65
C THR A 96 4.96 -19.60 -11.07
N LEU A 97 4.97 -18.41 -10.47
CA LEU A 97 6.14 -17.83 -9.81
C LEU A 97 6.04 -18.02 -8.30
N LYS A 98 7.16 -18.40 -7.68
CA LYS A 98 7.32 -18.45 -6.23
C LYS A 98 8.23 -17.32 -5.79
N ILE A 99 7.65 -16.27 -5.22
CA ILE A 99 8.36 -15.04 -4.86
C ILE A 99 8.44 -14.93 -3.33
N PRO A 100 9.58 -14.55 -2.73
CA PRO A 100 9.65 -14.35 -1.29
C PRO A 100 8.56 -13.39 -0.80
N TYR A 101 7.95 -13.69 0.35
CA TYR A 101 6.93 -12.82 0.93
C TYR A 101 7.57 -11.58 1.56
N PHE A 102 6.98 -10.41 1.31
CA PHE A 102 7.37 -9.16 1.94
C PHE A 102 6.11 -8.50 2.51
N PRO A 103 6.06 -8.20 3.82
CA PRO A 103 4.85 -7.68 4.45
C PRO A 103 4.42 -6.31 3.88
N ASP A 104 5.35 -5.53 3.32
CA ASP A 104 5.11 -4.21 2.74
C ASP A 104 4.95 -4.24 1.21
N ALA A 105 4.79 -5.40 0.58
CA ALA A 105 4.61 -5.50 -0.87
C ALA A 105 3.25 -4.96 -1.31
N LYS A 106 3.27 -3.99 -2.22
CA LYS A 106 2.11 -3.34 -2.81
C LYS A 106 1.66 -4.04 -4.10
N GLN A 107 2.61 -4.27 -5.01
CA GLN A 107 2.30 -4.84 -6.33
C GLN A 107 3.52 -5.51 -6.98
N LEU A 108 3.26 -6.39 -7.95
CA LEU A 108 4.26 -6.94 -8.86
C LEU A 108 4.07 -6.35 -10.26
N ASN A 109 5.01 -5.52 -10.70
CA ASN A 109 5.03 -4.98 -12.07
C ASN A 109 5.65 -6.02 -13.01
N ILE A 110 4.99 -6.28 -14.13
CA ILE A 110 5.48 -7.20 -15.17
C ILE A 110 5.92 -6.39 -16.38
N TYR A 111 7.11 -6.68 -16.87
CA TYR A 111 7.71 -6.07 -18.05
C TYR A 111 8.00 -7.13 -19.12
N ASP A 112 7.78 -6.75 -20.38
CA ASP A 112 8.12 -7.57 -21.54
C ASP A 112 9.63 -7.52 -21.88
N GLU A 113 10.01 -8.20 -22.96
CA GLU A 113 11.41 -8.30 -23.43
C GLU A 113 12.03 -6.96 -23.83
N ASN A 114 11.18 -5.97 -24.13
CA ASN A 114 11.58 -4.61 -24.49
C ASN A 114 11.48 -3.67 -23.27
N ASN A 115 11.32 -4.22 -22.06
CA ASN A 115 11.17 -3.48 -20.81
C ASN A 115 9.95 -2.54 -20.80
N ARG A 116 8.90 -2.86 -21.56
CA ARG A 116 7.61 -2.15 -21.53
C ARG A 116 6.70 -2.82 -20.51
N THR A 117 5.88 -2.02 -19.81
CA THR A 117 4.91 -2.55 -18.85
C THR A 117 3.89 -3.44 -19.57
N ALA A 118 3.89 -4.73 -19.24
CA ALA A 118 2.91 -5.69 -19.71
C ALA A 118 1.67 -5.73 -18.79
N GLY A 119 1.85 -5.46 -17.49
CA GLY A 119 0.76 -5.38 -16.51
C GLY A 119 1.27 -5.22 -15.09
N ALA A 120 0.35 -5.16 -14.13
CA ALA A 120 0.68 -5.14 -12.71
C ALA A 120 -0.33 -6.02 -11.94
N ILE A 121 0.15 -6.71 -10.92
CA ILE A 121 -0.64 -7.58 -10.05
C ILE A 121 -0.65 -6.95 -8.66
N SER A 122 -1.84 -6.60 -8.15
CA SER A 122 -1.98 -6.05 -6.80
C SER A 122 -1.71 -7.15 -5.75
N LEU A 123 -0.94 -6.80 -4.73
CA LEU A 123 -0.61 -7.67 -3.59
C LEU A 123 -1.12 -7.09 -2.26
N THR A 124 -1.84 -5.98 -2.31
CA THR A 124 -2.31 -5.25 -1.12
C THR A 124 -3.20 -6.08 -0.20
N LEU A 125 -3.99 -7.02 -0.74
CA LEU A 125 -4.81 -7.92 0.09
C LEU A 125 -3.98 -8.94 0.89
N PHE A 126 -2.69 -9.07 0.60
CA PHE A 126 -1.79 -10.02 1.25
C PHE A 126 -0.66 -9.35 2.04
N SER A 127 -0.57 -8.01 2.01
CA SER A 127 0.37 -7.27 2.86
C SER A 127 -0.03 -7.31 4.32
N ASN A 128 0.94 -7.04 5.19
CA ASN A 128 0.76 -6.93 6.62
C ASN A 128 1.58 -5.72 7.10
N THR A 129 1.09 -4.53 6.76
CA THR A 129 1.71 -3.25 7.14
C THR A 129 1.27 -2.76 8.52
N CYS A 130 0.34 -3.48 9.14
CA CYS A 130 -0.27 -3.03 10.39
C CYS A 130 0.78 -2.79 11.49
N GLY A 131 0.71 -1.60 12.06
CA GLY A 131 1.61 -1.08 13.07
C GLY A 131 2.76 -0.21 12.55
N ASP A 132 2.71 0.25 11.28
CA ASP A 132 3.64 1.21 10.69
C ASP A 132 3.28 2.68 11.00
N ASN A 133 2.17 2.90 11.72
CA ASN A 133 1.57 4.19 12.09
C ASN A 133 0.91 4.95 10.93
N ALA A 134 0.56 4.27 9.83
CA ALA A 134 -0.20 4.82 8.73
C ALA A 134 -1.30 3.83 8.30
N CYS A 135 -2.57 4.24 8.39
CA CYS A 135 -3.67 3.42 7.88
C CYS A 135 -3.56 3.31 6.35
N GLN A 136 -3.15 2.14 5.86
CA GLN A 136 -2.96 1.89 4.43
C GLN A 136 -4.32 1.63 3.75
N PRO A 137 -4.47 1.83 2.42
CA PRO A 137 -5.75 1.64 1.72
C PRO A 137 -6.36 0.22 1.75
N HIS A 138 -5.66 -0.77 2.29
CA HIS A 138 -6.14 -2.14 2.45
C HIS A 138 -6.36 -2.51 3.92
N GLU A 139 -6.05 -1.59 4.82
CA GLU A 139 -6.27 -1.70 6.25
C GLU A 139 -7.56 -0.97 6.61
N SER A 140 -8.16 -1.41 7.69
CA SER A 140 -9.38 -0.88 8.27
C SER A 140 -9.28 -0.95 9.78
N TYR A 141 -10.19 -0.31 10.51
CA TYR A 141 -10.25 -0.43 11.97
C TYR A 141 -10.36 -1.89 12.42
N GLU A 142 -11.09 -2.74 11.68
CA GLU A 142 -11.22 -4.17 11.97
C GLU A 142 -9.90 -4.94 11.78
N SER A 143 -9.20 -4.68 10.67
CA SER A 143 -7.98 -5.41 10.32
C SER A 143 -6.71 -4.85 10.98
N CYS A 144 -6.69 -3.56 11.29
CA CYS A 144 -5.59 -2.85 11.93
C CYS A 144 -6.04 -1.64 12.78
N SER A 145 -6.70 -1.90 13.91
CA SER A 145 -7.09 -0.86 14.88
C SER A 145 -5.92 -0.07 15.50
N LYS A 146 -4.67 -0.49 15.25
CA LYS A 146 -3.47 0.18 15.74
C LYS A 146 -3.14 1.43 14.91
N ASP A 147 -3.34 1.36 13.60
CA ASP A 147 -3.01 2.45 12.67
C ASP A 147 -4.26 3.14 12.13
N CYS A 148 -5.34 2.39 11.92
CA CYS A 148 -6.66 2.90 11.55
C CYS A 148 -7.47 3.18 12.83
N ARG A 149 -7.82 4.45 13.07
CA ARG A 149 -8.59 4.87 14.27
C ARG A 149 -10.08 4.81 14.00
N SER A 150 -10.89 4.70 15.05
CA SER A 150 -12.35 4.82 14.91
C SER A 150 -12.74 6.09 14.18
N GLY A 151 -13.70 5.92 13.29
CA GLY A 151 -14.21 6.93 12.38
C GLY A 151 -13.24 7.48 11.33
N SER A 152 -12.19 6.71 11.00
CA SER A 152 -11.39 6.97 9.80
C SER A 152 -12.16 6.57 8.55
N ALA A 153 -11.83 7.19 7.40
CA ALA A 153 -12.32 6.71 6.10
C ALA A 153 -11.48 5.49 5.68
N ASP A 154 -11.98 4.28 5.92
CA ASP A 154 -11.31 3.00 5.65
C ASP A 154 -12.22 1.92 5.03
N ASP A 155 -13.37 2.34 4.46
CA ASP A 155 -14.40 1.50 3.84
C ASP A 155 -15.01 0.45 4.80
N TYR A 156 -14.82 0.62 6.12
CA TYR A 156 -15.36 -0.27 7.16
C TYR A 156 -16.08 0.53 8.24
N CYS A 157 -17.36 0.20 8.46
CA CYS A 157 -18.16 0.80 9.53
C CYS A 157 -17.91 0.07 10.87
N ASP A 158 -17.23 0.71 11.82
CA ASP A 158 -16.85 0.06 13.08
C ASP A 158 -18.00 -0.10 14.11
N ALA A 159 -19.00 0.78 14.04
CA ALA A 159 -20.15 0.87 14.95
C ALA A 159 -19.77 0.91 16.45
N VAL A 160 -18.59 1.44 16.78
CA VAL A 160 -18.11 1.59 18.16
C VAL A 160 -18.68 2.89 18.74
N ALA A 161 -19.38 2.78 19.88
CA ALA A 161 -19.88 3.96 20.60
C ALA A 161 -18.75 4.63 21.42
N ASP A 162 -17.90 5.42 20.77
CA ASP A 162 -16.77 6.14 21.36
C ASP A 162 -16.88 7.68 21.30
N GLY A 163 -17.98 8.18 20.72
CA GLY A 163 -18.25 9.59 20.49
C GLY A 163 -17.68 10.15 19.17
N ILE A 164 -17.15 9.29 18.29
CA ILE A 164 -16.61 9.65 16.98
C ILE A 164 -17.47 8.98 15.91
N CYS A 165 -18.17 9.78 15.11
CA CYS A 165 -18.91 9.25 13.96
C CYS A 165 -17.95 8.78 12.86
N ASP A 166 -18.17 7.55 12.41
CA ASP A 166 -17.52 6.97 11.26
C ASP A 166 -18.14 7.42 9.93
N ILE A 167 -17.27 7.91 9.04
CA ILE A 167 -17.66 8.50 7.75
C ILE A 167 -18.13 7.46 6.73
N ASP A 168 -17.75 6.19 6.92
CA ASP A 168 -18.15 5.07 6.07
C ASP A 168 -19.45 4.43 6.56
N CYS A 169 -19.86 4.73 7.79
CA CYS A 169 -21.15 4.30 8.33
C CYS A 169 -22.33 5.10 7.75
N ALA A 170 -23.44 4.41 7.52
CA ALA A 170 -24.71 5.10 7.33
C ALA A 170 -25.10 5.86 8.63
N PRO A 171 -25.88 6.95 8.56
CA PRO A 171 -26.20 7.80 9.73
C PRO A 171 -26.86 7.09 10.92
N THR A 172 -27.39 5.88 10.72
CA THR A 172 -28.02 5.05 11.76
C THR A 172 -27.25 3.77 12.06
N ALA A 173 -26.16 3.49 11.35
CA ALA A 173 -25.34 2.30 11.55
C ALA A 173 -24.34 2.46 12.70
N ASP A 174 -23.85 3.68 12.87
CA ASP A 174 -23.03 4.09 14.00
C ASP A 174 -23.85 4.93 14.98
N ALA A 175 -23.77 4.58 16.26
CA ALA A 175 -24.49 5.23 17.35
C ALA A 175 -24.10 6.71 17.49
N ASP A 176 -22.85 7.06 17.16
CA ASP A 176 -22.30 8.39 17.31
C ASP A 176 -22.66 9.33 16.15
N CYS A 177 -22.98 8.77 14.98
CA CYS A 177 -23.40 9.57 13.81
C CYS A 177 -24.77 10.20 13.96
N SER A 178 -25.68 9.59 14.71
CA SER A 178 -27.01 10.16 15.01
C SER A 178 -26.99 11.35 15.97
N ALA A 179 -25.88 11.57 16.68
CA ALA A 179 -25.71 12.68 17.63
C ALA A 179 -25.04 13.92 17.03
N LEU A 180 -24.56 13.84 15.78
CA LEU A 180 -24.07 15.01 15.07
C LEU A 180 -25.27 15.88 14.68
N GLU A 181 -25.63 16.83 15.55
CA GLU A 181 -26.34 18.01 15.08
C GLU A 181 -25.55 18.53 13.87
N PRO A 182 -26.18 18.70 12.69
CA PRO A 182 -25.47 19.12 11.48
C PRO A 182 -24.59 20.30 11.85
N PRO A 183 -23.27 20.25 11.55
CA PRO A 183 -22.30 21.18 12.10
C PRO A 183 -22.88 22.57 11.93
N GLU A 184 -23.20 23.24 13.06
CA GLU A 184 -23.88 24.54 13.04
C GLU A 184 -23.20 25.35 11.96
N ALA A 185 -23.92 25.54 10.83
CA ALA A 185 -23.31 26.07 9.63
C ALA A 185 -22.69 27.38 10.06
N LYS A 186 -21.34 27.43 10.14
CA LYS A 186 -20.62 28.55 10.75
C LYS A 186 -21.24 29.78 10.14
N GLN A 187 -22.01 30.51 10.93
CA GLN A 187 -22.84 31.58 10.41
C GLN A 187 -21.86 32.67 10.01
N THR A 188 -21.39 32.60 8.76
CA THR A 188 -20.42 33.54 8.23
C THR A 188 -21.12 34.87 8.24
N ASN A 189 -20.73 35.72 9.18
CA ASN A 189 -21.38 36.99 9.40
C ASN A 189 -21.22 37.81 8.10
N PRO A 190 -22.28 38.01 7.31
CA PRO A 190 -22.16 38.57 5.96
C PRO A 190 -21.55 39.98 6.00
N ASP A 191 -21.73 40.68 7.11
CA ASP A 191 -21.19 42.01 7.38
C ASP A 191 -19.65 42.04 7.35
N ALA A 192 -18.99 40.96 7.81
CA ALA A 192 -17.53 40.88 7.82
C ALA A 192 -16.94 40.76 6.40
N ILE A 193 -17.64 40.06 5.49
CA ILE A 193 -17.22 39.89 4.10
C ILE A 193 -17.40 41.21 3.33
N ILE A 194 -18.49 41.94 3.59
CA ILE A 194 -18.76 43.25 2.97
C ILE A 194 -17.71 44.29 3.41
N LEU A 195 -17.35 44.33 4.69
CA LEU A 195 -16.30 45.21 5.20
C LEU A 195 -14.92 44.90 4.60
N ALA A 196 -14.56 43.62 4.52
CA ALA A 196 -13.27 43.20 3.94
C ALA A 196 -13.17 43.54 2.44
N THR A 197 -14.25 43.31 1.68
CA THR A 197 -14.29 43.64 0.24
C THR A 197 -14.25 45.14 0.00
N ALA A 198 -14.97 45.95 0.77
CA ALA A 198 -14.92 47.41 0.68
C ALA A 198 -13.52 47.96 0.99
N ALA A 199 -12.86 47.46 2.03
CA ALA A 199 -11.49 47.85 2.38
C ALA A 199 -10.49 47.52 1.26
N PHE A 200 -10.62 46.34 0.65
CA PHE A 200 -9.76 45.92 -0.45
C PHE A 200 -9.88 46.84 -1.68
N ILE A 201 -11.10 47.23 -2.05
CA ILE A 201 -11.36 48.14 -3.19
C ILE A 201 -10.71 49.52 -2.95
N VAL A 202 -10.81 50.06 -1.74
CA VAL A 202 -10.20 51.36 -1.39
C VAL A 202 -8.67 51.30 -1.49
N ILE A 203 -8.06 50.22 -0.99
CA ILE A 203 -6.60 50.03 -1.06
C ILE A 203 -6.15 49.94 -2.53
N LEU A 204 -6.85 49.14 -3.35
CA LEU A 204 -6.55 48.98 -4.77
C LEU A 204 -6.68 50.31 -5.53
N GLY A 205 -7.76 51.07 -5.29
CA GLY A 205 -7.94 52.39 -5.87
C GLY A 205 -6.83 53.36 -5.48
N GLY A 206 -6.41 53.36 -4.20
CA GLY A 206 -5.30 54.17 -3.72
C GLY A 206 -3.96 53.83 -4.39
N VAL A 207 -3.66 52.54 -4.56
CA VAL A 207 -2.44 52.07 -5.25
C VAL A 207 -2.46 52.49 -6.72
N ILE A 208 -3.58 52.34 -7.40
CA ILE A 208 -3.72 52.74 -8.81
C ILE A 208 -3.49 54.26 -8.97
N ILE A 209 -4.14 55.08 -8.14
CA ILE A 209 -3.96 56.54 -8.15
C ILE A 209 -2.50 56.92 -7.87
N TYR A 210 -1.86 56.27 -6.90
CA TYR A 210 -0.46 56.50 -6.57
C TYR A 210 0.47 56.19 -7.76
N VAL A 211 0.26 55.06 -8.44
CA VAL A 211 1.04 54.67 -9.63
C VAL A 211 0.85 55.69 -10.77
N PHE A 212 -0.38 56.11 -11.06
CA PHE A 212 -0.63 57.11 -12.10
C PHE A 212 0.01 58.46 -11.80
N ARG A 213 -0.01 58.92 -10.54
CA ARG A 213 0.67 60.18 -10.16
C ARG A 213 2.18 60.06 -10.32
N LYS A 214 2.77 58.93 -9.93
CA LYS A 214 4.21 58.70 -10.05
C LYS A 214 4.69 58.60 -11.49
N LEU A 215 3.86 58.08 -12.40
CA LEU A 215 4.17 58.02 -13.83
C LEU A 215 4.03 59.37 -14.53
N GLY A 216 3.15 60.27 -14.06
CA GLY A 216 2.94 61.60 -14.63
C GLY A 216 4.02 62.65 -14.30
N ASP A 217 4.84 62.42 -13.27
CA ASP A 217 5.94 63.32 -12.88
C ASP A 217 7.26 63.06 -13.65
N GLN A 218 7.28 62.17 -14.66
CA GLN A 218 8.48 61.82 -15.44
C GLN A 218 8.60 62.48 -16.82
N ASP A 219 7.68 63.41 -17.16
CA ASP A 219 7.74 64.28 -18.35
C ASP A 219 8.07 65.73 -17.95
#